data_AF-A0A940JMV6-F1
#
_entry.id   AF-A0A940JMV6-F1
#
_cell.length_a   1.000
_cell.length_b   1.000
_cell.length_c   1.000
_cell.angle_alpha   90.00
_cell.angle_beta   90.00
_cell.angle_gamma   90.00
#
_symmetry.space_group_name_H-M   'P 1'
#
loop_
_entity.id
_entity.type
_entity.pdbx_description
1 polymer ?
#
loop_
_entity_poly.entity_id
_entity_poly.type
_entity_poly.pdbx_seq_one_letter_code
_entity_poly.pdbx_strand_id
1 'polypeptide(L)'
;MFHSDGSPVTSAFANAAANFTVSYNATSQSYTVSTGSRSQTFTPADQVASGSTDFRAFEKSSGNLHESLSLTVPGSSGALQYQYVGGGAWERANLGSTTLDFTYNPFTYGFATADANLARSGTGLFSVSLVGARENDMPYSMAGSGTMQVDFGSGKLSSSGVLTTIDTSSGVIQSLGVYYGAAQLSSTTNAFSGTFAMDDGTRFTGGWNGRFYGPANQEVGAAWYISSAGGEYASGYLLGRSDNTVAAYNTSLAPLQFSENFDHRFSELDFHDNGDGTAASGSTFLRSDGRLSFDAGANSYTYVQIARGSGNAWTEVGGTSTAFPASSLNAGASNSNVTVYDVTNSGTAYRLTLMKAGASNPTIQLSYASFGRWQQMQTGTSDAKDRWFAWGVRTNAFQIPTGTGHFEGILVGKGTTDQGGAAYDLTGTSTFDVNFGAATFTGSLHPVGKDLSTLATRDFGAYSVAGGLMDADGGLTANVVDKSSNYLGYFEGALYGPGAKEIGGTFGFKSGQYSAWDPAYAGITNLSGAVVGKR
;
A
#
# COMPACT_ATOMS: atom_id res chain seq x y z
N MET A 1 -31.83 -1.80 -22.59
CA MET A 1 -31.81 -0.89 -21.42
C MET A 1 -33.11 -1.10 -20.65
N PHE A 2 -33.07 -1.84 -19.54
CA PHE A 2 -34.28 -2.19 -18.77
C PHE A 2 -34.68 -1.03 -17.85
N HIS A 3 -35.95 -0.62 -17.91
CA HIS A 3 -36.53 0.33 -16.97
C HIS A 3 -36.91 -0.42 -15.67
N SER A 4 -36.47 0.07 -14.51
CA SER A 4 -36.85 -0.48 -13.20
C SER A 4 -38.30 -0.15 -12.88
N ASP A 5 -39.13 -1.13 -12.53
CA ASP A 5 -40.53 -0.92 -12.14
C ASP A 5 -40.73 -0.67 -10.62
N GLY A 6 -39.63 -0.50 -9.88
CA GLY A 6 -39.65 -0.20 -8.44
C GLY A 6 -39.94 -1.43 -7.55
N SER A 7 -39.93 -2.64 -8.08
CA SER A 7 -40.01 -3.87 -7.27
C SER A 7 -38.66 -4.18 -6.59
N PRO A 8 -38.64 -4.63 -5.32
CA PRO A 8 -37.41 -5.04 -4.66
C PRO A 8 -36.76 -6.22 -5.39
N VAL A 9 -35.52 -6.03 -5.82
CA VAL A 9 -34.66 -7.05 -6.42
C VAL A 9 -33.96 -7.79 -5.29
N THR A 10 -33.93 -9.11 -5.37
CA THR A 10 -33.09 -9.94 -4.51
C THR A 10 -32.14 -10.68 -5.44
N SER A 11 -30.90 -10.21 -5.60
CA SER A 11 -29.91 -10.94 -6.39
C SER A 11 -29.02 -11.83 -5.50
N ALA A 12 -28.52 -12.93 -6.09
CA ALA A 12 -27.51 -13.77 -5.49
C ALA A 12 -26.23 -13.70 -6.32
N PHE A 13 -25.22 -12.97 -5.84
CA PHE A 13 -23.90 -12.95 -6.45
C PHE A 13 -23.12 -14.22 -6.08
N ALA A 14 -23.19 -15.23 -6.95
CA ALA A 14 -22.37 -16.42 -6.80
C ALA A 14 -20.93 -16.17 -7.29
N ASN A 15 -19.95 -16.67 -6.52
CA ASN A 15 -18.53 -16.80 -6.83
C ASN A 15 -18.22 -16.82 -8.33
N ALA A 16 -17.21 -16.05 -8.77
CA ALA A 16 -16.67 -16.09 -10.14
C ALA A 16 -16.66 -17.54 -10.65
N ALA A 17 -17.62 -17.86 -11.52
CA ALA A 17 -17.94 -19.25 -11.80
C ALA A 17 -16.72 -19.88 -12.48
N ALA A 18 -16.08 -20.84 -11.82
CA ALA A 18 -14.96 -21.62 -12.33
C ALA A 18 -15.26 -22.38 -13.65
N ASN A 19 -16.47 -22.22 -14.20
CA ASN A 19 -16.99 -22.87 -15.40
C ASN A 19 -17.69 -21.89 -16.35
N PHE A 20 -17.37 -20.59 -16.36
CA PHE A 20 -17.88 -19.67 -17.39
C PHE A 20 -17.09 -19.83 -18.68
N THR A 21 -17.79 -20.06 -19.80
CA THR A 21 -17.17 -20.15 -21.12
C THR A 21 -17.92 -19.25 -22.11
N VAL A 22 -17.16 -18.57 -22.96
CA VAL A 22 -17.68 -17.86 -24.13
C VAL A 22 -17.03 -18.42 -25.38
N SER A 23 -17.82 -18.68 -26.40
CA SER A 23 -17.36 -19.18 -27.69
C SER A 23 -17.99 -18.38 -28.82
N TYR A 24 -17.22 -18.11 -29.86
CA TYR A 24 -17.68 -17.44 -31.06
C TYR A 24 -17.65 -18.41 -32.24
N ASN A 25 -18.76 -18.53 -32.96
CA ASN A 25 -18.84 -19.30 -34.19
C ASN A 25 -18.82 -18.34 -35.38
N ALA A 26 -17.74 -18.36 -36.15
CA ALA A 26 -17.55 -17.45 -37.29
C ALA A 26 -18.54 -17.69 -38.44
N THR A 27 -19.01 -18.93 -38.63
CA THR A 27 -19.95 -19.28 -39.70
C THR A 27 -21.32 -18.69 -39.46
N SER A 28 -21.83 -18.80 -38.22
CA SER A 28 -23.13 -18.25 -37.82
C SER A 28 -23.04 -16.85 -37.22
N GLN A 29 -21.83 -16.31 -37.06
CA GLN A 29 -21.53 -15.06 -36.36
C GLN A 29 -22.20 -14.98 -34.97
N SER A 30 -22.29 -16.12 -34.28
CA SER A 30 -23.02 -16.23 -33.02
C SER A 30 -22.07 -16.38 -31.82
N TYR A 31 -22.49 -15.85 -30.69
CA TYR A 31 -21.82 -16.03 -29.40
C TYR A 31 -22.62 -17.03 -28.56
N THR A 32 -21.94 -18.04 -28.05
CA THR A 32 -22.51 -18.95 -27.05
C THR A 32 -21.81 -18.72 -25.72
N VAL A 33 -22.58 -18.34 -24.71
CA VAL A 33 -22.13 -18.19 -23.33
C VAL A 33 -22.72 -19.32 -22.49
N SER A 34 -21.92 -19.88 -21.60
CA SER A 34 -22.39 -20.92 -20.69
C SER A 34 -21.72 -20.83 -19.32
N THR A 35 -22.48 -21.23 -18.32
CA THR A 35 -21.96 -21.67 -17.02
C THR A 35 -22.18 -23.18 -16.93
N GLY A 36 -21.51 -23.90 -16.03
CA GLY A 36 -21.64 -25.36 -15.92
C GLY A 36 -23.07 -25.93 -15.88
N SER A 37 -24.09 -25.13 -15.56
CA SER A 37 -25.51 -25.53 -15.52
C SER A 37 -26.41 -24.91 -16.59
N ARG A 38 -25.95 -23.94 -17.40
CA ARG A 38 -26.79 -23.20 -18.38
C ARG A 38 -25.99 -22.73 -19.58
N SER A 39 -26.64 -22.60 -20.72
CA SER A 39 -26.05 -22.10 -21.96
C SER A 39 -27.05 -21.27 -22.74
N GLN A 40 -26.59 -20.20 -23.38
CA GLN A 40 -27.39 -19.37 -24.28
C GLN A 40 -26.59 -18.97 -25.51
N THR A 41 -27.25 -18.97 -26.68
CA THR A 41 -26.66 -18.53 -27.94
C THR A 41 -27.36 -17.28 -28.46
N PHE A 42 -26.55 -16.24 -28.73
CA PHE A 42 -26.94 -14.97 -29.32
C PHE A 42 -26.42 -14.90 -30.75
N THR A 43 -27.30 -14.54 -31.67
CA THR A 43 -27.07 -14.44 -33.10
C THR A 43 -27.14 -12.97 -33.54
N PRO A 44 -26.77 -12.63 -34.79
CA PRO A 44 -26.94 -11.26 -35.29
C PRO A 44 -28.40 -10.75 -35.23
N ALA A 45 -29.39 -11.65 -35.23
CA ALA A 45 -30.80 -11.27 -35.11
C ALA A 45 -31.18 -10.81 -33.69
N ASP A 46 -30.39 -11.19 -32.68
CA ASP A 46 -30.59 -10.80 -31.28
C ASP A 46 -29.88 -9.47 -30.95
N GLN A 47 -29.14 -8.89 -31.90
CA GLN A 47 -28.35 -7.68 -31.66
C GLN A 47 -29.26 -6.45 -31.49
N VAL A 48 -28.99 -5.65 -30.47
CA VAL A 48 -29.69 -4.40 -30.16
C VAL A 48 -28.72 -3.22 -30.09
N ALA A 49 -29.26 -2.00 -30.09
CA ALA A 49 -28.46 -0.80 -29.87
C ALA A 49 -27.95 -0.76 -28.42
N SER A 50 -26.63 -0.68 -28.25
CA SER A 50 -25.96 -0.64 -26.93
C SER A 50 -25.95 0.75 -26.29
N GLY A 51 -26.24 1.80 -27.06
CA GLY A 51 -26.13 3.20 -26.61
C GLY A 51 -24.69 3.74 -26.54
N SER A 52 -23.67 2.93 -26.85
CA SER A 52 -22.27 3.33 -26.92
C SER A 52 -21.54 2.58 -28.03
N THR A 53 -20.64 3.28 -28.75
CA THR A 53 -19.80 2.67 -29.79
C THR A 53 -18.77 1.69 -29.24
N ASP A 54 -18.50 1.71 -27.93
CA ASP A 54 -17.52 0.83 -27.30
C ASP A 54 -18.09 -0.55 -26.97
N PHE A 55 -19.41 -0.74 -27.13
CA PHE A 55 -20.10 -1.99 -26.80
C PHE A 55 -20.97 -2.51 -27.94
N ARG A 56 -21.04 -3.84 -28.04
CA ARG A 56 -22.09 -4.58 -28.75
C ARG A 56 -23.01 -5.23 -27.71
N ALA A 57 -24.32 -5.13 -27.93
CA ALA A 57 -25.33 -5.69 -27.06
C ALA A 57 -26.24 -6.64 -27.83
N PHE A 58 -26.65 -7.72 -27.18
CA PHE A 58 -27.63 -8.68 -27.67
C PHE A 58 -28.68 -8.90 -26.58
N GLU A 59 -29.94 -9.01 -26.96
CA GLU A 59 -31.04 -9.27 -26.03
C GLU A 59 -31.89 -10.43 -26.55
N LYS A 60 -32.29 -11.32 -25.65
CA LYS A 60 -33.14 -12.46 -25.96
C LYS A 60 -34.14 -12.69 -24.85
N SER A 61 -35.40 -12.88 -25.24
CA SER A 61 -36.51 -13.05 -24.29
C SER A 61 -37.30 -14.31 -24.60
N SER A 62 -37.68 -15.06 -23.57
CA SER A 62 -38.49 -16.27 -23.67
C SER A 62 -39.45 -16.35 -22.47
N GLY A 63 -40.69 -15.88 -22.67
CA GLY A 63 -41.65 -15.75 -21.57
C GLY A 63 -41.17 -14.71 -20.57
N ASN A 64 -41.06 -15.10 -19.30
CA ASN A 64 -40.59 -14.23 -18.20
C ASN A 64 -39.05 -14.14 -18.11
N LEU A 65 -38.33 -14.93 -18.89
CA LEU A 65 -36.88 -14.93 -18.92
C LEU A 65 -36.38 -13.92 -19.94
N HIS A 66 -35.57 -12.96 -19.46
CA HIS A 66 -34.85 -11.99 -20.27
C HIS A 66 -33.35 -12.17 -20.07
N GLU A 67 -32.61 -12.20 -21.15
CA GLU A 67 -31.15 -12.37 -21.13
C GLU A 67 -30.50 -11.32 -22.01
N SER A 68 -29.40 -10.76 -21.53
CA SER A 68 -28.60 -9.79 -22.27
C SER A 68 -27.14 -10.23 -22.33
N LEU A 69 -26.49 -9.98 -23.46
CA LEU A 69 -25.04 -10.15 -23.60
C LEU A 69 -24.44 -8.83 -24.07
N SER A 70 -23.59 -8.25 -23.25
CA SER A 70 -22.80 -7.07 -23.60
C SER A 70 -21.35 -7.44 -23.79
N LEU A 71 -20.74 -7.00 -24.89
CA LEU A 71 -19.35 -7.26 -25.25
C LEU A 71 -18.66 -5.95 -25.63
N THR A 72 -17.43 -5.73 -25.19
CA THR A 72 -16.61 -4.63 -25.70
C THR A 72 -16.30 -4.82 -27.18
N VAL A 73 -16.16 -3.72 -27.90
CA VAL A 73 -15.74 -3.70 -29.31
C VAL A 73 -14.21 -3.68 -29.38
N PRO A 74 -13.59 -4.49 -30.26
CA PRO A 74 -12.15 -4.47 -30.42
C PRO A 74 -11.68 -3.17 -31.08
N GLY A 75 -10.47 -2.73 -30.74
CA GLY A 75 -9.83 -1.58 -31.35
C GLY A 75 -8.46 -1.27 -30.75
N SER A 76 -7.77 -0.28 -31.30
CA SER A 76 -6.42 0.11 -30.86
C SER A 76 -6.37 1.43 -30.09
N SER A 77 -7.49 2.14 -29.95
CA SER A 77 -7.55 3.47 -29.33
C SER A 77 -8.91 3.74 -28.71
N GLY A 78 -8.98 4.56 -27.66
CA GLY A 78 -10.22 4.84 -26.93
C GLY A 78 -10.36 4.00 -25.67
N ALA A 79 -11.28 4.39 -24.79
CA ALA A 79 -11.61 3.61 -23.62
C ALA A 79 -12.22 2.27 -24.06
N LEU A 80 -11.82 1.17 -23.44
CA LEU A 80 -12.38 -0.17 -23.68
C LEU A 80 -12.16 -0.80 -25.07
N GLN A 81 -11.45 -0.13 -25.98
CA GLN A 81 -11.12 -0.66 -27.29
C GLN A 81 -9.75 -1.33 -27.26
N TYR A 82 -9.74 -2.67 -27.27
CA TYR A 82 -8.53 -3.51 -27.14
C TYR A 82 -8.39 -4.49 -28.32
N GLN A 83 -7.17 -4.93 -28.62
CA GLN A 83 -6.87 -5.75 -29.79
C GLN A 83 -6.98 -7.26 -29.51
N TYR A 84 -6.50 -7.69 -28.35
CA TYR A 84 -6.34 -9.09 -27.98
C TYR A 84 -7.27 -9.54 -26.86
N VAL A 85 -7.72 -8.61 -26.02
CA VAL A 85 -8.70 -8.85 -24.95
C VAL A 85 -10.01 -8.14 -25.24
N GLY A 86 -11.11 -8.75 -24.83
CA GLY A 86 -12.41 -8.12 -24.70
C GLY A 86 -13.01 -8.41 -23.33
N GLY A 87 -13.91 -7.54 -22.89
CA GLY A 87 -14.70 -7.70 -21.68
C GLY A 87 -16.16 -7.91 -22.05
N GLY A 88 -16.91 -8.56 -21.17
CA GLY A 88 -18.33 -8.71 -21.37
C GLY A 88 -19.06 -9.10 -20.10
N ALA A 89 -20.38 -9.04 -20.18
CA ALA A 89 -21.27 -9.51 -19.13
C ALA A 89 -22.45 -10.25 -19.76
N TRP A 90 -22.78 -11.41 -19.18
CA TRP A 90 -24.05 -12.10 -19.44
C TRP A 90 -24.99 -11.82 -18.28
N GLU A 91 -26.11 -11.19 -18.59
CA GLU A 91 -27.17 -10.86 -17.63
C GLU A 91 -28.37 -11.75 -17.87
N ARG A 92 -29.03 -12.12 -16.78
CA ARG A 92 -30.26 -12.89 -16.81
C ARG A 92 -31.21 -12.35 -15.76
N ALA A 93 -32.44 -12.07 -16.19
CA ALA A 93 -33.55 -11.62 -15.37
C ALA A 93 -34.72 -12.59 -15.58
N ASN A 94 -35.21 -13.19 -14.50
CA ASN A 94 -36.44 -13.99 -14.53
C ASN A 94 -37.51 -13.26 -13.73
N LEU A 95 -38.52 -12.75 -14.43
CA LEU A 95 -39.59 -11.93 -13.87
C LEU A 95 -40.69 -12.81 -13.27
N GLY A 96 -40.75 -12.89 -11.95
CA GLY A 96 -41.94 -13.35 -11.23
C GLY A 96 -43.00 -12.26 -11.15
N SER A 97 -44.20 -12.59 -10.65
CA SER A 97 -45.26 -11.59 -10.43
C SER A 97 -44.92 -10.55 -9.35
N THR A 98 -43.97 -10.88 -8.47
CA THR A 98 -43.55 -10.03 -7.33
C THR A 98 -42.06 -10.17 -7.00
N THR A 99 -41.28 -10.89 -7.80
CA THR A 99 -39.86 -11.16 -7.54
C THR A 99 -39.08 -11.05 -8.85
N LEU A 100 -37.86 -10.51 -8.77
CA LEU A 100 -36.89 -10.55 -9.87
C LEU A 100 -35.70 -11.40 -9.41
N ASP A 101 -35.46 -12.51 -10.10
CA ASP A 101 -34.22 -13.28 -9.99
C ASP A 101 -33.24 -12.78 -11.04
N PHE A 102 -32.19 -12.09 -10.59
CA PHE A 102 -31.19 -11.46 -11.44
C PHE A 102 -29.80 -12.08 -11.22
N THR A 103 -29.11 -12.37 -12.32
CA THR A 103 -27.70 -12.78 -12.30
C THR A 103 -26.89 -11.93 -13.26
N TYR A 104 -25.74 -11.45 -12.80
CA TYR A 104 -24.74 -10.74 -13.60
C TYR A 104 -23.44 -11.53 -13.62
N ASN A 105 -22.97 -11.92 -14.81
CA ASN A 105 -21.78 -12.73 -14.98
C ASN A 105 -20.76 -12.01 -15.86
N PRO A 106 -19.85 -11.23 -15.25
CA PRO A 106 -18.79 -10.56 -15.98
C PRO A 106 -17.69 -11.55 -16.33
N PHE A 107 -17.06 -11.33 -17.48
CA PHE A 107 -15.96 -12.15 -17.97
C PHE A 107 -15.01 -11.34 -18.85
N THR A 108 -13.84 -11.92 -19.10
CA THR A 108 -12.93 -11.47 -20.15
C THR A 108 -12.70 -12.60 -21.14
N TYR A 109 -12.42 -12.25 -22.38
CA TYR A 109 -12.22 -13.19 -23.48
C TYR A 109 -11.18 -12.66 -24.46
N GLY A 110 -10.64 -13.53 -25.31
CA GLY A 110 -9.69 -13.12 -26.34
C GLY A 110 -8.53 -14.09 -26.52
N PHE A 111 -7.45 -13.60 -27.12
CA PHE A 111 -6.25 -14.36 -27.43
C PHE A 111 -5.28 -14.33 -26.25
N ALA A 112 -5.40 -15.30 -25.34
CA ALA A 112 -4.53 -15.39 -24.17
C ALA A 112 -3.04 -15.52 -24.59
N THR A 113 -2.15 -14.82 -23.88
CA THR A 113 -0.72 -15.03 -24.03
C THR A 113 -0.37 -16.47 -23.64
N ALA A 114 0.38 -17.18 -24.47
CA ALA A 114 0.83 -18.53 -24.11
C ALA A 114 1.74 -18.49 -22.87
N ASP A 115 1.66 -19.51 -22.00
CA ASP A 115 2.42 -19.58 -20.76
C ASP A 115 3.94 -19.41 -20.96
N ALA A 116 4.45 -19.94 -22.08
CA ALA A 116 5.86 -19.86 -22.49
C ALA A 116 6.26 -18.49 -23.05
N ASN A 117 5.29 -17.67 -23.49
CA ASN A 117 5.54 -16.35 -24.07
C ASN A 117 5.33 -15.21 -23.04
N LEU A 118 4.71 -15.51 -21.91
CA LEU A 118 4.50 -14.53 -20.84
C LEU A 118 5.85 -14.12 -20.23
N ALA A 119 6.10 -12.81 -20.13
CA ALA A 119 7.26 -12.28 -19.42
C ALA A 119 7.35 -12.83 -17.99
N ARG A 120 8.56 -13.25 -17.57
CA ARG A 120 8.86 -13.78 -16.22
C ARG A 120 9.90 -12.95 -15.45
N SER A 121 10.21 -11.77 -15.96
CA SER A 121 11.15 -10.83 -15.38
C SER A 121 10.86 -9.41 -15.84
N GLY A 122 11.30 -8.41 -15.06
CA GLY A 122 11.06 -7.00 -15.37
C GLY A 122 9.68 -6.53 -14.96
N THR A 123 9.33 -5.31 -15.37
CA THR A 123 8.11 -4.63 -14.95
C THR A 123 7.18 -4.42 -16.14
N GLY A 124 5.91 -4.79 -15.99
CA GLY A 124 4.83 -4.44 -16.91
C GLY A 124 3.99 -3.30 -16.34
N LEU A 125 3.68 -2.32 -17.18
CA LEU A 125 2.88 -1.15 -16.83
C LEU A 125 1.70 -1.05 -17.77
N PHE A 126 0.50 -0.88 -17.21
CA PHE A 126 -0.73 -0.90 -17.97
C PHE A 126 -1.66 0.24 -17.55
N SER A 127 -2.27 0.90 -18.53
CA SER A 127 -3.47 1.69 -18.31
C SER A 127 -4.68 0.77 -18.37
N VAL A 128 -5.56 0.89 -17.38
CA VAL A 128 -6.70 -0.02 -17.20
C VAL A 128 -8.04 0.73 -17.21
N SER A 129 -9.06 0.04 -17.69
CA SER A 129 -10.45 0.46 -17.66
C SER A 129 -11.28 -0.59 -16.95
N LEU A 130 -12.22 -0.14 -16.12
CA LEU A 130 -13.07 -0.98 -15.30
C LEU A 130 -14.52 -0.77 -15.71
N VAL A 131 -15.28 -1.86 -15.82
CA VAL A 131 -16.74 -1.84 -16.03
C VAL A 131 -17.36 -2.84 -15.07
N GLY A 132 -18.49 -2.50 -14.47
CA GLY A 132 -19.21 -3.44 -13.63
C GLY A 132 -20.62 -2.99 -13.33
N ALA A 133 -21.25 -3.75 -12.44
CA ALA A 133 -22.55 -3.45 -11.86
C ALA A 133 -22.48 -3.63 -10.35
N ARG A 134 -23.24 -2.80 -9.64
CA ARG A 134 -23.48 -2.88 -8.20
C ARG A 134 -24.98 -3.04 -7.98
N GLU A 135 -25.34 -3.83 -6.99
CA GLU A 135 -26.72 -3.96 -6.52
C GLU A 135 -26.76 -3.77 -5.00
N ASN A 136 -27.79 -3.03 -4.60
CA ASN A 136 -28.35 -3.02 -3.25
C ASN A 136 -29.88 -3.01 -3.42
N ASP A 137 -30.50 -1.83 -3.35
CA ASP A 137 -31.95 -1.67 -3.59
C ASP A 137 -32.31 -1.47 -5.07
N MET A 138 -31.36 -0.99 -5.89
CA MET A 138 -31.52 -0.79 -7.33
C MET A 138 -30.20 -1.07 -8.07
N PRO A 139 -30.26 -1.40 -9.37
CA PRO A 139 -29.06 -1.67 -10.15
C PRO A 139 -28.29 -0.38 -10.49
N TYR A 140 -27.00 -0.35 -10.17
CA TYR A 140 -26.08 0.70 -10.58
C TYR A 140 -25.08 0.17 -11.60
N SER A 141 -24.78 0.99 -12.60
CA SER A 141 -23.65 0.77 -13.49
C SER A 141 -22.39 1.38 -12.91
N MET A 142 -21.26 0.72 -13.15
CA MET A 142 -19.96 1.18 -12.69
C MET A 142 -19.01 1.29 -13.88
N ALA A 143 -18.27 2.39 -13.92
CA ALA A 143 -17.19 2.59 -14.87
C ALA A 143 -15.99 3.22 -14.16
N GLY A 144 -14.78 2.87 -14.56
CA GLY A 144 -13.58 3.37 -13.94
C GLY A 144 -12.37 3.33 -14.84
N SER A 145 -11.32 4.02 -14.39
CA SER A 145 -10.02 4.02 -15.05
C SER A 145 -8.92 4.01 -14.00
N GLY A 146 -7.74 3.54 -14.37
CA GLY A 146 -6.60 3.52 -13.47
C GLY A 146 -5.38 2.93 -14.11
N THR A 147 -4.48 2.44 -13.27
CA THR A 147 -3.24 1.81 -13.71
C THR A 147 -3.06 0.45 -13.06
N MET A 148 -2.20 -0.37 -13.66
CA MET A 148 -1.73 -1.64 -13.11
C MET A 148 -0.24 -1.75 -13.35
N GLN A 149 0.47 -2.19 -12.33
CA GLN A 149 1.88 -2.58 -12.40
C GLN A 149 2.02 -4.06 -12.07
N VAL A 150 2.93 -4.72 -12.78
CA VAL A 150 3.29 -6.12 -12.60
C VAL A 150 4.80 -6.19 -12.47
N ASP A 151 5.30 -6.71 -11.37
CA ASP A 151 6.69 -7.20 -11.31
C ASP A 151 6.66 -8.67 -11.72
N PHE A 152 7.11 -8.96 -12.94
CA PHE A 152 7.12 -10.33 -13.48
C PHE A 152 8.12 -11.25 -12.78
N GLY A 153 9.16 -10.69 -12.13
CA GLY A 153 10.15 -11.46 -11.40
C GLY A 153 9.60 -12.01 -10.09
N SER A 154 8.92 -11.17 -9.30
CA SER A 154 8.23 -11.62 -8.08
C SER A 154 6.81 -12.14 -8.34
N GLY A 155 6.26 -11.87 -9.52
CA GLY A 155 4.87 -12.14 -9.88
C GLY A 155 3.86 -11.25 -9.15
N LYS A 156 4.27 -10.17 -8.46
CA LYS A 156 3.33 -9.30 -7.76
C LYS A 156 2.64 -8.35 -8.73
N LEU A 157 1.31 -8.27 -8.63
CA LEU A 157 0.50 -7.28 -9.32
C LEU A 157 -0.15 -6.32 -8.32
N SER A 158 -0.23 -5.06 -8.71
CA SER A 158 -1.02 -4.05 -8.02
C SER A 158 -1.70 -3.13 -9.04
N SER A 159 -2.97 -2.84 -8.82
CA SER A 159 -3.78 -1.96 -9.65
C SER A 159 -4.58 -1.01 -8.77
N SER A 160 -4.73 0.22 -9.22
CA SER A 160 -5.52 1.22 -8.52
C SER A 160 -6.08 2.23 -9.48
N GLY A 161 -7.20 2.83 -9.12
CA GLY A 161 -7.81 3.87 -9.92
C GLY A 161 -9.04 4.47 -9.28
N VAL A 162 -9.77 5.22 -10.09
CA VAL A 162 -11.04 5.84 -9.72
C VAL A 162 -12.17 5.14 -10.43
N LEU A 163 -13.35 5.18 -9.82
CA LEU A 163 -14.58 4.69 -10.39
C LEU A 163 -15.73 5.64 -10.13
N THR A 164 -16.75 5.53 -10.96
CA THR A 164 -18.01 6.24 -10.84
C THR A 164 -19.14 5.23 -10.80
N THR A 165 -20.07 5.41 -9.85
CA THR A 165 -21.31 4.65 -9.78
C THR A 165 -22.45 5.50 -10.33
N ILE A 166 -23.20 4.96 -11.28
CA ILE A 166 -24.24 5.66 -12.03
C ILE A 166 -25.56 4.92 -11.87
N ASP A 167 -26.59 5.63 -11.44
CA ASP A 167 -27.96 5.13 -11.40
C ASP A 167 -28.44 4.82 -12.82
N THR A 168 -28.79 3.54 -13.06
CA THR A 168 -29.17 3.06 -14.39
C THR A 168 -30.53 3.59 -14.85
N SER A 169 -31.38 4.05 -13.93
CA SER A 169 -32.72 4.58 -14.21
C SER A 169 -32.69 6.06 -14.57
N SER A 170 -31.90 6.86 -13.85
CA SER A 170 -31.84 8.32 -14.00
C SER A 170 -30.63 8.81 -14.80
N GLY A 171 -29.59 7.97 -14.95
CA GLY A 171 -28.31 8.35 -15.54
C GLY A 171 -27.46 9.26 -14.65
N VAL A 172 -27.89 9.50 -13.41
CA VAL A 172 -27.20 10.40 -12.47
C VAL A 172 -26.02 9.69 -11.80
N ILE A 173 -24.89 10.39 -11.68
CA ILE A 173 -23.75 9.94 -10.89
C ILE A 173 -24.13 9.98 -9.40
N GLN A 174 -24.06 8.82 -8.75
CA GLN A 174 -24.39 8.67 -7.33
C GLN A 174 -23.16 8.83 -6.44
N SER A 175 -22.04 8.25 -6.86
CA SER A 175 -20.80 8.29 -6.08
C SER A 175 -19.57 8.30 -6.98
N LEU A 176 -18.51 8.86 -6.44
CA LEU A 176 -17.15 8.72 -6.93
C LEU A 176 -16.38 7.91 -5.90
N GLY A 177 -15.64 6.91 -6.37
CA GLY A 177 -14.88 6.02 -5.53
C GLY A 177 -13.49 5.77 -6.06
N VAL A 178 -12.76 4.99 -5.27
CA VAL A 178 -11.45 4.45 -5.65
C VAL A 178 -11.51 2.92 -5.57
N TYR A 179 -10.69 2.26 -6.39
CA TYR A 179 -10.49 0.82 -6.28
C TYR A 179 -9.02 0.50 -6.12
N TYR A 180 -8.79 -0.68 -5.55
CA TYR A 180 -7.48 -1.27 -5.39
C TYR A 180 -7.54 -2.78 -5.65
N GLY A 181 -6.63 -3.28 -6.47
CA GLY A 181 -6.43 -4.70 -6.73
C GLY A 181 -5.00 -5.10 -6.41
N ALA A 182 -4.83 -6.23 -5.72
CA ALA A 182 -3.54 -6.88 -5.57
C ALA A 182 -3.66 -8.35 -5.96
N ALA A 183 -2.65 -8.89 -6.65
CA ALA A 183 -2.66 -10.29 -7.06
C ALA A 183 -1.25 -10.88 -7.13
N GLN A 184 -1.22 -12.21 -7.17
CA GLN A 184 -0.03 -12.98 -7.46
C GLN A 184 -0.20 -13.66 -8.82
N LEU A 185 0.73 -13.37 -9.74
CA LEU A 185 0.93 -14.12 -10.96
C LEU A 185 1.54 -15.48 -10.63
N SER A 186 0.96 -16.52 -11.20
CA SER A 186 1.53 -17.86 -11.20
C SER A 186 2.93 -17.86 -11.83
N SER A 187 3.88 -18.54 -11.20
CA SER A 187 5.25 -18.66 -11.73
C SER A 187 5.33 -19.52 -13.00
N THR A 188 4.31 -20.33 -13.28
CA THR A 188 4.31 -21.28 -14.40
C THR A 188 3.21 -21.03 -15.43
N THR A 189 2.07 -20.47 -15.02
CA THR A 189 0.90 -20.29 -15.90
C THR A 189 0.57 -18.81 -16.10
N ASN A 190 -0.09 -18.48 -17.20
CA ASN A 190 -0.68 -17.17 -17.46
C ASN A 190 -2.02 -17.04 -16.71
N ALA A 191 -1.92 -16.97 -15.39
CA ALA A 191 -3.05 -16.74 -14.51
C ALA A 191 -2.60 -15.99 -13.26
N PHE A 192 -3.38 -15.00 -12.85
CA PHE A 192 -3.22 -14.35 -11.56
C PHE A 192 -4.53 -14.34 -10.80
N SER A 193 -4.42 -14.33 -9.47
CA SER A 193 -5.54 -14.17 -8.56
C SER A 193 -5.13 -13.38 -7.33
N GLY A 194 -6.11 -12.73 -6.70
CA GLY A 194 -5.90 -12.04 -5.45
C GLY A 194 -7.10 -11.26 -4.97
N THR A 195 -6.84 -10.20 -4.22
CA THR A 195 -7.86 -9.37 -3.58
C THR A 195 -8.21 -8.17 -4.44
N PHE A 196 -9.50 -7.83 -4.47
CA PHE A 196 -10.00 -6.60 -5.07
C PHE A 196 -10.88 -5.87 -4.06
N ALA A 197 -10.77 -4.55 -4.01
CA ALA A 197 -11.52 -3.73 -3.08
C ALA A 197 -11.89 -2.39 -3.72
N MET A 198 -12.97 -1.80 -3.23
CA MET A 198 -13.36 -0.43 -3.57
C MET A 198 -13.90 0.31 -2.37
N ASP A 199 -13.85 1.63 -2.43
CA ASP A 199 -14.52 2.52 -1.50
C ASP A 199 -15.10 3.70 -2.26
N ASP A 200 -16.39 3.93 -2.11
CA ASP A 200 -17.12 5.07 -2.63
C ASP A 200 -17.96 5.77 -1.55
N GLY A 201 -17.54 5.64 -0.29
CA GLY A 201 -18.32 5.93 0.91
C GLY A 201 -18.80 4.66 1.61
N THR A 202 -18.91 3.56 0.87
CA THR A 202 -19.09 2.20 1.40
C THR A 202 -17.89 1.35 1.00
N ARG A 203 -17.31 0.64 1.97
CA ARG A 203 -16.20 -0.29 1.70
C ARG A 203 -16.70 -1.63 1.17
N PHE A 204 -16.12 -2.08 0.06
CA PHE A 204 -16.30 -3.42 -0.46
C PHE A 204 -14.96 -4.15 -0.56
N THR A 205 -15.00 -5.46 -0.37
CA THR A 205 -13.84 -6.34 -0.49
C THR A 205 -14.24 -7.65 -1.13
N GLY A 206 -13.31 -8.27 -1.84
CA GLY A 206 -13.50 -9.57 -2.46
C GLY A 206 -12.26 -9.96 -3.25
N GLY A 207 -12.49 -10.49 -4.45
CA GLY A 207 -11.42 -11.06 -5.26
C GLY A 207 -11.50 -10.68 -6.72
N TRP A 208 -10.42 -11.01 -7.42
CA TRP A 208 -10.34 -10.93 -8.87
C TRP A 208 -9.41 -12.00 -9.41
N ASN A 209 -9.68 -12.41 -10.63
CA ASN A 209 -8.88 -13.39 -11.35
C ASN A 209 -8.72 -12.92 -12.78
N GLY A 210 -7.52 -13.11 -13.34
CA GLY A 210 -7.23 -12.63 -14.68
C GLY A 210 -6.04 -13.33 -15.33
N ARG A 211 -5.71 -12.83 -16.51
CA ARG A 211 -4.61 -13.29 -17.35
C ARG A 211 -4.18 -12.19 -18.32
N PHE A 212 -3.03 -12.39 -18.95
CA PHE A 212 -2.52 -11.54 -20.04
C PHE A 212 -2.96 -12.05 -21.40
N TYR A 213 -3.07 -11.13 -22.36
CA TYR A 213 -3.54 -11.34 -23.71
C TYR A 213 -2.56 -10.75 -24.73
N GLY A 214 -2.56 -11.32 -25.92
CA GLY A 214 -1.67 -10.97 -27.01
C GLY A 214 -0.39 -11.81 -27.04
N PRO A 215 0.38 -11.75 -28.14
CA PRO A 215 1.55 -12.61 -28.34
C PRO A 215 2.69 -12.35 -27.35
N ALA A 216 2.74 -11.18 -26.71
CA ALA A 216 3.76 -10.79 -25.75
C ALA A 216 3.15 -9.93 -24.62
N ASN A 217 2.05 -10.41 -24.03
CA ASN A 217 1.40 -9.83 -22.84
C ASN A 217 1.14 -8.32 -22.93
N GLN A 218 0.72 -7.85 -24.11
CA GLN A 218 0.43 -6.44 -24.39
C GLN A 218 -0.84 -5.96 -23.68
N GLU A 219 -1.75 -6.88 -23.37
CA GLU A 219 -3.03 -6.56 -22.75
C GLU A 219 -3.30 -7.47 -21.56
N VAL A 220 -4.19 -7.03 -20.67
CA VAL A 220 -4.58 -7.75 -19.46
C VAL A 220 -6.10 -7.73 -19.33
N GLY A 221 -6.67 -8.82 -18.83
CA GLY A 221 -8.09 -8.93 -18.54
C GLY A 221 -8.32 -9.67 -17.23
N ALA A 222 -9.21 -9.13 -16.39
CA ALA A 222 -9.62 -9.74 -15.14
C ALA A 222 -11.13 -9.61 -14.93
N ALA A 223 -11.73 -10.57 -14.23
CA ALA A 223 -13.06 -10.44 -13.65
C ALA A 223 -12.91 -10.25 -12.14
N TRP A 224 -13.72 -9.35 -11.56
CA TRP A 224 -13.70 -9.01 -10.13
C TRP A 224 -15.10 -9.14 -9.52
N TYR A 225 -15.12 -9.41 -8.22
CA TYR A 225 -16.34 -9.59 -7.42
C TYR A 225 -16.05 -9.15 -5.99
N ILE A 226 -16.96 -8.38 -5.41
CA ILE A 226 -16.79 -7.75 -4.10
C ILE A 226 -18.14 -7.61 -3.39
N SER A 227 -18.09 -7.58 -2.06
CA SER A 227 -19.26 -7.35 -1.21
C SER A 227 -18.95 -6.37 -0.09
N SER A 228 -19.98 -5.68 0.41
CA SER A 228 -19.89 -4.85 1.61
C SER A 228 -20.40 -5.60 2.84
N ALA A 229 -20.05 -5.12 4.04
CA ALA A 229 -20.60 -5.65 5.28
C ALA A 229 -22.13 -5.41 5.42
N GLY A 230 -22.67 -4.45 4.66
CA GLY A 230 -24.11 -4.14 4.61
C GLY A 230 -24.92 -5.07 3.72
N GLY A 231 -24.29 -6.07 3.08
CA GLY A 231 -24.97 -6.99 2.18
C GLY A 231 -25.11 -6.49 0.75
N GLU A 232 -24.40 -5.42 0.39
CA GLU A 232 -24.32 -4.96 -1.00
C GLU A 232 -23.27 -5.76 -1.77
N TYR A 233 -23.46 -5.87 -3.07
CA TYR A 233 -22.56 -6.63 -3.92
C TYR A 233 -22.26 -5.88 -5.21
N ALA A 234 -21.06 -6.08 -5.72
CA ALA A 234 -20.67 -5.57 -7.02
C ALA A 234 -19.78 -6.59 -7.73
N SER A 235 -19.85 -6.59 -9.06
CA SER A 235 -18.95 -7.39 -9.89
C SER A 235 -18.78 -6.77 -11.26
N GLY A 236 -17.69 -7.13 -11.93
CA GLY A 236 -17.39 -6.60 -13.24
C GLY A 236 -16.12 -7.18 -13.83
N TYR A 237 -15.60 -6.50 -14.83
CA TYR A 237 -14.32 -6.83 -15.44
C TYR A 237 -13.42 -5.59 -15.51
N LEU A 238 -12.14 -5.87 -15.64
CA LEU A 238 -11.09 -4.90 -15.84
C LEU A 238 -10.29 -5.32 -17.06
N LEU A 239 -10.05 -4.38 -17.96
CA LEU A 239 -9.23 -4.55 -19.14
C LEU A 239 -8.08 -3.57 -19.09
N GLY A 240 -6.93 -3.94 -19.65
CA GLY A 240 -5.76 -3.08 -19.65
C GLY A 240 -4.87 -3.29 -20.86
N ARG A 241 -4.10 -2.27 -21.16
CA ARG A 241 -3.10 -2.27 -22.24
C ARG A 241 -1.79 -1.71 -21.74
N SER A 242 -0.69 -2.25 -22.26
CA SER A 242 0.64 -1.78 -21.94
C SER A 242 0.74 -0.28 -22.22
N ASP A 243 1.23 0.47 -21.24
CA ASP A 243 1.34 1.92 -21.32
C ASP A 243 2.60 2.37 -20.59
N ASN A 244 3.56 2.90 -21.36
CA ASN A 244 4.84 3.36 -20.84
C ASN A 244 4.79 4.78 -20.27
N THR A 245 3.63 5.45 -20.34
CA THR A 245 3.41 6.75 -19.70
C THR A 245 2.96 6.61 -18.25
N VAL A 246 2.54 5.40 -17.84
CA VAL A 246 2.27 5.08 -16.44
C VAL A 246 3.57 5.13 -15.65
N ALA A 247 3.58 5.90 -14.57
CA ALA A 247 4.71 5.94 -13.66
C ALA A 247 4.81 4.63 -12.87
N ALA A 248 5.98 3.99 -12.93
CA ALA A 248 6.30 2.84 -12.11
C ALA A 248 6.65 3.25 -10.67
N TYR A 249 6.42 2.35 -9.72
CA TYR A 249 6.70 2.56 -8.29
C TYR A 249 7.30 1.31 -7.64
N ASN A 250 7.98 1.46 -6.51
CA ASN A 250 8.58 0.30 -5.85
C ASN A 250 7.53 -0.50 -5.09
N THR A 251 7.50 -1.82 -5.32
CA THR A 251 6.64 -2.74 -4.57
C THR A 251 7.37 -3.39 -3.38
N SER A 252 8.66 -3.11 -3.21
CA SER A 252 9.52 -3.54 -2.11
C SER A 252 10.76 -2.65 -2.03
N LEU A 253 11.47 -2.68 -0.90
CA LEU A 253 12.73 -1.95 -0.70
C LEU A 253 13.97 -2.69 -1.23
N ALA A 254 13.83 -3.95 -1.65
CA ALA A 254 14.96 -4.79 -2.05
C ALA A 254 14.70 -5.48 -3.41
N PRO A 255 15.20 -4.92 -4.53
CA PRO A 255 15.84 -3.60 -4.67
C PRO A 255 14.83 -2.46 -4.88
N LEU A 256 15.27 -1.22 -4.65
CA LEU A 256 14.62 -0.03 -5.20
C LEU A 256 14.98 0.10 -6.69
N GLN A 257 13.98 0.14 -7.54
CA GLN A 257 14.10 0.22 -9.00
C GLN A 257 13.65 1.57 -9.56
N PHE A 258 12.77 2.27 -8.86
CA PHE A 258 12.14 3.51 -9.31
C PHE A 258 12.41 4.65 -8.35
N SER A 259 12.48 5.87 -8.87
CA SER A 259 12.57 7.06 -8.03
C SER A 259 11.30 7.21 -7.19
N GLU A 260 11.44 7.44 -5.89
CA GLU A 260 10.31 7.45 -4.96
C GLU A 260 10.60 8.34 -3.75
N ASN A 261 9.52 8.93 -3.22
CA ASN A 261 9.53 9.71 -1.99
C ASN A 261 8.93 8.88 -0.85
N PHE A 262 9.69 8.73 0.23
CA PHE A 262 9.26 8.03 1.42
C PHE A 262 9.01 9.04 2.54
N ASP A 263 7.76 9.50 2.62
CA ASP A 263 7.28 10.40 3.66
C ASP A 263 7.12 9.65 4.99
N HIS A 264 7.66 10.22 6.05
CA HIS A 264 7.72 9.59 7.37
C HIS A 264 7.71 10.61 8.50
N ARG A 265 7.50 10.12 9.72
CA ARG A 265 7.82 10.88 10.93
C ARG A 265 9.19 10.48 11.43
N PHE A 266 9.92 11.45 11.97
CA PHE A 266 11.23 11.22 12.57
C PHE A 266 11.23 11.64 14.04
N SER A 267 12.12 11.02 14.81
CA SER A 267 12.53 11.49 16.14
C SER A 267 13.93 12.07 16.03
N GLU A 268 14.15 13.26 16.58
CA GLU A 268 15.44 13.94 16.61
C GLU A 268 15.90 14.08 18.06
N LEU A 269 17.17 13.77 18.31
CA LEU A 269 17.89 14.17 19.52
C LEU A 269 18.87 15.28 19.15
N ASP A 270 18.70 16.44 19.75
CA ASP A 270 19.59 17.61 19.64
C ASP A 270 20.41 17.70 20.94
N PHE A 271 21.74 17.69 20.83
CA PHE A 271 22.64 17.66 21.98
C PHE A 271 24.04 18.18 21.63
N HIS A 272 24.69 18.77 22.64
CA HIS A 272 26.09 19.14 22.56
C HIS A 272 26.98 17.92 22.84
N ASP A 273 27.76 17.49 21.85
CA ASP A 273 28.75 16.42 21.95
C ASP A 273 30.08 16.98 22.49
N ASN A 274 30.59 16.43 23.59
CA ASN A 274 31.87 16.84 24.18
C ASN A 274 33.07 16.17 23.47
N GLY A 275 32.84 15.22 22.56
CA GLY A 275 33.87 14.54 21.78
C GLY A 275 34.56 13.37 22.48
N ASP A 276 34.16 13.04 23.70
CA ASP A 276 34.72 11.97 24.54
C ASP A 276 33.70 10.86 24.86
N GLY A 277 32.59 10.82 24.12
CA GLY A 277 31.48 9.90 24.39
C GLY A 277 30.51 10.41 25.46
N THR A 278 30.64 11.68 25.88
CA THR A 278 29.69 12.37 26.76
C THR A 278 28.97 13.52 26.03
N ALA A 279 27.82 13.92 26.57
CA ALA A 279 27.05 15.08 26.11
C ALA A 279 26.97 16.14 27.23
N ALA A 280 26.82 17.40 26.85
CA ALA A 280 26.51 18.46 27.81
C ALA A 280 25.05 18.38 28.30
N SER A 281 24.74 19.15 29.35
CA SER A 281 23.37 19.28 29.86
C SER A 281 22.45 19.96 28.84
N GLY A 282 21.16 19.62 28.87
CA GLY A 282 20.13 20.31 28.09
C GLY A 282 19.85 19.70 26.72
N SER A 283 20.19 18.42 26.51
CA SER A 283 19.74 17.69 25.32
C SER A 283 18.22 17.72 25.20
N THR A 284 17.70 17.86 23.99
CA THR A 284 16.26 17.87 23.73
C THR A 284 15.91 16.84 22.68
N PHE A 285 14.69 16.32 22.73
CA PHE A 285 14.16 15.51 21.63
C PHE A 285 12.89 16.14 21.08
N LEU A 286 12.75 16.07 19.77
CA LEU A 286 11.59 16.56 19.03
C LEU A 286 11.12 15.49 18.04
N ARG A 287 9.88 15.66 17.57
CA ARG A 287 9.31 14.88 16.48
C ARG A 287 8.79 15.82 15.40
N SER A 288 8.92 15.41 14.15
CA SER A 288 8.41 16.14 13.00
C SER A 288 8.30 15.22 11.79
N ASP A 289 7.92 15.78 10.65
CA ASP A 289 7.79 15.05 9.39
C ASP A 289 9.06 15.20 8.54
N GLY A 290 9.45 14.12 7.89
CA GLY A 290 10.61 14.04 7.00
C GLY A 290 10.27 13.31 5.72
N ARG A 291 11.12 13.49 4.72
CA ARG A 291 11.08 12.75 3.46
C ARG A 291 12.46 12.28 3.10
N LEU A 292 12.57 10.98 2.82
CA LEU A 292 13.72 10.40 2.14
C LEU A 292 13.31 10.19 0.69
N SER A 293 14.01 10.85 -0.24
CA SER A 293 13.81 10.68 -1.68
C SER A 293 14.92 9.82 -2.24
N PHE A 294 14.58 8.79 -3.00
CA PHE A 294 15.52 8.03 -3.82
C PHE A 294 15.38 8.44 -5.28
N ASP A 295 16.51 8.71 -5.93
CA ASP A 295 16.59 8.90 -7.38
C ASP A 295 17.26 7.68 -8.01
N ALA A 296 16.50 6.90 -8.78
CA ALA A 296 16.99 5.69 -9.43
C ALA A 296 17.99 5.99 -10.57
N GLY A 297 17.86 7.12 -11.26
CA GLY A 297 18.74 7.51 -12.36
C GLY A 297 20.11 7.97 -11.86
N ALA A 298 20.13 8.70 -10.74
CA ALA A 298 21.37 9.18 -10.11
C ALA A 298 21.93 8.21 -9.04
N ASN A 299 21.15 7.20 -8.65
CA ASN A 299 21.43 6.30 -7.51
C ASN A 299 21.80 7.08 -6.24
N SER A 300 21.01 8.09 -5.93
CA SER A 300 21.28 9.04 -4.85
C SER A 300 20.09 9.20 -3.92
N TYR A 301 20.35 9.68 -2.72
CA TYR A 301 19.32 10.01 -1.74
C TYR A 301 19.29 11.50 -1.45
N THR A 302 18.11 12.03 -1.15
CA THR A 302 17.95 13.35 -0.55
C THR A 302 17.10 13.21 0.70
N TYR A 303 17.56 13.79 1.81
CA TYR A 303 16.77 13.87 3.04
C TYR A 303 16.35 15.32 3.28
N VAL A 304 15.06 15.53 3.56
CA VAL A 304 14.48 16.84 3.85
C VAL A 304 13.56 16.76 5.06
N GLN A 305 13.53 17.82 5.87
CA GLN A 305 12.42 18.05 6.79
C GLN A 305 11.26 18.69 6.04
N ILE A 306 10.04 18.21 6.29
CA ILE A 306 8.82 18.72 5.67
C ILE A 306 7.81 19.12 6.74
N ALA A 307 6.83 19.94 6.36
CA ALA A 307 5.62 20.14 7.16
C ALA A 307 4.41 20.29 6.25
N ARG A 308 3.23 19.99 6.79
CA ARG A 308 1.96 20.31 6.13
C ARG A 308 1.65 21.79 6.31
N GLY A 309 1.62 22.52 5.20
CA GLY A 309 1.08 23.88 5.16
C GLY A 309 -0.44 23.91 5.27
N SER A 310 -1.01 25.12 5.38
CA SER A 310 -2.45 25.37 5.51
C SER A 310 -3.32 24.86 4.34
N GLY A 311 -2.72 24.45 3.23
CA GLY A 311 -3.39 23.85 2.06
C GLY A 311 -3.24 22.33 1.93
N ASN A 312 -2.85 21.62 3.00
CA ASN A 312 -2.52 20.18 2.98
C ASN A 312 -1.37 19.79 2.03
N ALA A 313 -0.64 20.76 1.49
CA ALA A 313 0.58 20.52 0.71
C ALA A 313 1.78 20.35 1.64
N TRP A 314 2.62 19.37 1.33
CA TRP A 314 3.91 19.20 1.99
C TRP A 314 4.91 20.19 1.42
N THR A 315 5.52 21.00 2.30
CA THR A 315 6.58 21.94 1.94
C THR A 315 7.83 21.64 2.75
N GLU A 316 9.00 21.81 2.14
CA GLU A 316 10.28 21.75 2.85
C GLU A 316 10.32 22.83 3.93
N VAL A 317 10.82 22.46 5.12
CA VAL A 317 10.95 23.38 6.25
C VAL A 317 12.42 23.56 6.57
N GLY A 318 12.88 24.82 6.48
CA GLY A 318 14.11 25.30 7.10
C GLY A 318 15.39 24.54 6.73
N GLY A 319 15.98 24.84 5.57
CA GLY A 319 17.41 24.63 5.24
C GLY A 319 18.01 23.22 5.39
N THR A 320 17.23 22.22 5.78
CA THR A 320 17.68 20.86 6.13
C THR A 320 17.53 19.89 4.95
N SER A 321 17.70 20.41 3.74
CA SER A 321 17.80 19.59 2.53
C SER A 321 19.24 19.15 2.35
N THR A 322 19.47 17.84 2.47
CA THR A 322 20.79 17.24 2.33
C THR A 322 20.77 16.19 1.23
N ALA A 323 21.50 16.46 0.14
CA ALA A 323 21.72 15.50 -0.93
C ALA A 323 22.91 14.59 -0.60
N PHE A 324 22.73 13.29 -0.81
CA PHE A 324 23.71 12.22 -0.68
C PHE A 324 23.89 11.57 -2.06
N PRO A 325 24.78 12.10 -2.92
CA PRO A 325 25.03 11.56 -4.25
C PRO A 325 25.65 10.15 -4.15
N ALA A 326 25.58 9.35 -5.22
CA ALA A 326 26.21 8.02 -5.22
C ALA A 326 27.70 8.05 -4.85
N SER A 327 28.41 9.13 -5.19
CA SER A 327 29.82 9.34 -4.87
C SER A 327 30.12 9.59 -3.39
N SER A 328 29.11 9.89 -2.56
CA SER A 328 29.28 10.07 -1.11
C SER A 328 29.19 8.78 -0.31
N LEU A 329 29.01 7.64 -0.99
CA LEU A 329 29.01 6.32 -0.37
C LEU A 329 30.31 6.08 0.40
N ASN A 330 30.20 5.89 1.72
CA ASN A 330 31.30 5.46 2.56
C ASN A 330 31.35 3.93 2.62
N ALA A 331 32.15 3.34 1.74
CA ALA A 331 32.33 1.89 1.68
C ALA A 331 32.94 1.29 2.96
N GLY A 332 33.77 2.04 3.70
CA GLY A 332 34.42 1.57 4.92
C GLY A 332 33.48 1.52 6.14
N ALA A 333 32.46 2.37 6.17
CA ALA A 333 31.41 2.36 7.19
C ALA A 333 30.21 1.48 6.83
N SER A 334 30.05 1.14 5.55
CA SER A 334 28.99 0.26 5.06
C SER A 334 29.31 -1.22 5.31
N ASN A 335 28.31 -2.04 5.60
CA ASN A 335 28.48 -3.48 5.85
C ASN A 335 27.24 -4.28 5.41
N SER A 336 27.08 -5.54 5.85
CA SER A 336 25.92 -6.37 5.49
C SER A 336 24.58 -5.81 5.98
N ASN A 337 24.59 -4.99 7.03
CA ASN A 337 23.40 -4.46 7.68
C ASN A 337 23.03 -3.09 7.15
N VAL A 338 24.03 -2.24 6.89
CA VAL A 338 23.80 -0.82 6.58
C VAL A 338 24.57 -0.34 5.36
N THR A 339 24.02 0.68 4.72
CA THR A 339 24.70 1.53 3.73
C THR A 339 24.88 2.92 4.32
N VAL A 340 26.08 3.47 4.24
CA VAL A 340 26.45 4.76 4.85
C VAL A 340 26.90 5.74 3.78
N TYR A 341 26.40 6.97 3.84
CA TYR A 341 26.79 8.10 2.99
C TYR A 341 27.28 9.26 3.85
N ASP A 342 28.38 9.88 3.46
CA ASP A 342 28.99 11.03 4.15
C ASP A 342 29.17 12.21 3.20
N VAL A 343 28.60 13.36 3.55
CA VAL A 343 28.75 14.60 2.77
C VAL A 343 29.17 15.76 3.66
N THR A 344 29.79 16.77 3.07
CA THR A 344 30.06 18.05 3.74
C THR A 344 29.47 19.16 2.89
N ASN A 345 28.50 19.88 3.43
CA ASN A 345 27.82 20.98 2.76
C ASN A 345 28.06 22.26 3.55
N SER A 346 28.61 23.29 2.90
CA SER A 346 28.88 24.60 3.52
C SER A 346 29.67 24.53 4.84
N GLY A 347 30.60 23.56 4.95
CA GLY A 347 31.43 23.36 6.15
C GLY A 347 30.80 22.49 7.25
N THR A 348 29.54 22.07 7.09
CA THR A 348 28.87 21.14 8.02
C THR A 348 28.92 19.72 7.48
N ALA A 349 29.36 18.77 8.30
CA ALA A 349 29.37 17.35 7.94
C ALA A 349 28.03 16.68 8.25
N TYR A 350 27.54 15.88 7.32
CA TYR A 350 26.32 15.11 7.44
C TYR A 350 26.56 13.63 7.12
N ARG A 351 25.84 12.76 7.82
CA ARG A 351 25.85 11.32 7.59
C ARG A 351 24.44 10.79 7.41
N LEU A 352 24.24 9.94 6.41
CA LEU A 352 23.02 9.14 6.24
C LEU A 352 23.39 7.66 6.37
N THR A 353 22.81 6.97 7.33
CA THR A 353 22.92 5.51 7.49
C THR A 353 21.55 4.89 7.21
N LEU A 354 21.46 4.00 6.24
CA LEU A 354 20.24 3.28 5.89
C LEU A 354 20.41 1.79 6.18
N MET A 355 19.47 1.22 6.92
CA MET A 355 19.41 -0.24 7.09
C MET A 355 19.03 -0.89 5.75
N LYS A 356 19.77 -1.94 5.37
CA LYS A 356 19.52 -2.68 4.13
C LYS A 356 18.27 -3.54 4.29
N ALA A 357 17.32 -3.41 3.37
CA ALA A 357 16.20 -4.33 3.30
C ALA A 357 16.60 -5.63 2.57
N GLY A 358 15.77 -6.67 2.71
CA GLY A 358 15.86 -7.93 2.00
C GLY A 358 16.31 -9.11 2.87
N ALA A 359 16.22 -10.31 2.29
CA ALA A 359 16.57 -11.57 2.95
C ALA A 359 18.06 -11.69 3.30
N SER A 360 18.92 -10.85 2.71
CA SER A 360 20.34 -10.83 2.97
C SER A 360 20.72 -10.06 4.24
N ASN A 361 19.81 -9.31 4.86
CA ASN A 361 20.08 -8.61 6.11
C ASN A 361 20.09 -9.61 7.29
N PRO A 362 21.22 -9.80 7.99
CA PRO A 362 21.33 -10.79 9.06
C PRO A 362 20.71 -10.33 10.40
N THR A 363 20.38 -9.05 10.57
CA THR A 363 19.75 -8.56 11.80
C THR A 363 18.23 -8.72 11.77
N ILE A 364 17.58 -8.27 10.69
CA ILE A 364 16.14 -8.41 10.51
C ILE A 364 15.80 -8.41 9.01
N GLN A 365 15.04 -9.41 8.57
CA GLN A 365 14.70 -9.60 7.16
C GLN A 365 13.36 -8.96 6.81
N LEU A 366 13.42 -7.70 6.40
CA LEU A 366 12.27 -6.87 6.00
C LEU A 366 12.26 -6.63 4.50
N SER A 367 11.09 -6.60 3.88
CA SER A 367 10.91 -6.40 2.43
C SER A 367 10.28 -5.05 2.09
N TYR A 368 9.54 -4.44 3.01
CA TYR A 368 8.71 -3.27 2.76
C TYR A 368 9.04 -2.11 3.67
N ALA A 369 9.57 -2.35 4.86
CA ALA A 369 10.04 -1.34 5.81
C ALA A 369 11.55 -1.40 5.99
N SER A 370 12.12 -0.26 6.32
CA SER A 370 13.48 -0.11 6.84
C SER A 370 13.52 1.11 7.77
N PHE A 371 14.68 1.40 8.34
CA PHE A 371 14.92 2.64 9.06
C PHE A 371 16.20 3.30 8.57
N GLY A 372 16.31 4.59 8.88
CA GLY A 372 17.49 5.38 8.62
C GLY A 372 17.86 6.26 9.80
N ARG A 373 19.11 6.70 9.78
CA ARG A 373 19.70 7.67 10.70
C ARG A 373 20.30 8.79 9.87
N TRP A 374 19.79 9.99 10.00
CA TRP A 374 20.39 11.21 9.45
C TRP A 374 21.07 11.97 10.59
N GLN A 375 22.31 12.37 10.39
CA GLN A 375 23.11 13.04 11.40
C GLN A 375 23.67 14.33 10.83
N GLN A 376 23.59 15.39 11.63
CA GLN A 376 24.38 16.60 11.46
C GLN A 376 25.44 16.61 12.56
N MET A 377 26.70 16.68 12.17
CA MET A 377 27.80 16.80 13.12
C MET A 377 27.80 18.18 13.77
N GLN A 378 28.18 18.24 15.04
CA GLN A 378 28.35 19.49 15.78
C GLN A 378 29.34 20.41 15.06
N THR A 379 29.05 21.71 15.07
CA THR A 379 29.95 22.77 14.61
C THR A 379 30.25 23.72 15.77
N GLY A 380 31.14 24.69 15.58
CA GLY A 380 31.40 25.70 16.61
C GLY A 380 30.19 26.56 17.01
N THR A 381 29.09 26.51 16.23
CA THR A 381 27.90 27.36 16.43
C THR A 381 26.58 26.57 16.45
N SER A 382 26.60 25.25 16.32
CA SER A 382 25.39 24.42 16.38
C SER A 382 25.68 23.06 16.98
N ASP A 383 24.74 22.58 17.80
CA ASP A 383 24.75 21.27 18.42
C ASP A 383 24.60 20.14 17.39
N ALA A 384 24.95 18.92 17.81
CA ALA A 384 24.78 17.73 16.99
C ALA A 384 23.29 17.37 16.91
N LYS A 385 22.86 16.93 15.73
CA LYS A 385 21.50 16.42 15.51
C LYS A 385 21.53 14.97 15.08
N ASP A 386 20.70 14.17 15.71
CA ASP A 386 20.57 12.74 15.40
C ASP A 386 19.10 12.39 15.14
N ARG A 387 18.76 12.24 13.86
CA ARG A 387 17.40 11.95 13.38
C ARG A 387 17.25 10.49 13.05
N TRP A 388 16.30 9.84 13.67
CA TRP A 388 15.88 8.48 13.37
C TRP A 388 14.54 8.48 12.68
N PHE A 389 14.39 7.65 11.66
CA PHE A 389 13.14 7.52 10.91
C PHE A 389 12.93 6.09 10.41
N ALA A 390 11.67 5.69 10.29
CA ALA A 390 11.27 4.49 9.55
C ALA A 390 10.70 4.89 8.20
N TRP A 391 11.03 4.14 7.15
CA TRP A 391 10.62 4.44 5.77
C TRP A 391 10.34 3.15 5.01
N GLY A 392 9.53 3.23 3.95
CA GLY A 392 9.13 2.03 3.22
C GLY A 392 7.90 2.16 2.36
N VAL A 393 7.53 1.03 1.74
CA VAL A 393 6.28 0.85 0.98
C VAL A 393 5.13 0.71 1.97
N ARG A 394 4.34 1.77 2.15
CA ARG A 394 3.20 1.80 3.07
C ARG A 394 2.17 0.72 2.75
N THR A 395 1.52 0.18 3.78
CA THR A 395 0.34 -0.66 3.58
C THR A 395 -0.77 0.19 2.99
N ASN A 396 -1.34 -0.23 1.87
CA ASN A 396 -2.51 0.46 1.35
C ASN A 396 -3.70 0.26 2.33
N ALA A 397 -4.49 1.31 2.58
CA ALA A 397 -5.69 1.24 3.44
C ALA A 397 -6.62 0.06 3.08
N PHE A 398 -6.70 -0.28 1.78
CA PHE A 398 -7.47 -1.41 1.28
C PHE A 398 -6.96 -2.78 1.70
N GLN A 399 -5.69 -2.86 2.06
CA GLN A 399 -4.99 -4.08 2.43
C GLN A 399 -4.76 -4.21 3.93
N ILE A 400 -5.21 -3.25 4.74
CA ILE A 400 -5.17 -3.41 6.19
C ILE A 400 -6.09 -4.60 6.55
N PRO A 401 -5.57 -5.64 7.22
CA PRO A 401 -6.35 -6.83 7.56
C PRO A 401 -7.53 -6.52 8.48
N THR A 402 -8.44 -7.48 8.65
CA THR A 402 -9.34 -7.51 9.80
C THR A 402 -8.74 -8.37 10.92
N GLY A 403 -9.22 -8.21 12.16
CA GLY A 403 -8.75 -8.99 13.31
C GLY A 403 -7.51 -8.40 13.98
N THR A 404 -6.57 -9.27 14.38
CA THR A 404 -5.37 -8.87 15.14
C THR A 404 -4.06 -9.30 14.46
N GLY A 405 -2.97 -8.62 14.81
CA GLY A 405 -1.61 -8.96 14.40
C GLY A 405 -0.62 -8.73 15.54
N HIS A 406 0.32 -9.65 15.70
CA HIS A 406 1.44 -9.52 16.63
C HIS A 406 2.71 -9.24 15.82
N PHE A 407 3.55 -8.31 16.24
CA PHE A 407 4.79 -7.96 15.56
C PHE A 407 5.96 -8.02 16.53
N GLU A 408 6.99 -8.75 16.15
CA GLU A 408 8.27 -8.77 16.86
C GLU A 408 9.30 -7.96 16.09
N GLY A 409 10.08 -7.16 16.80
CA GLY A 409 10.98 -6.20 16.18
C GLY A 409 12.21 -5.89 17.00
N ILE A 410 13.04 -5.07 16.38
CA ILE A 410 14.23 -4.50 16.98
C ILE A 410 14.03 -3.00 17.16
N LEU A 411 14.74 -2.44 18.13
CA LEU A 411 14.92 -1.00 18.26
C LEU A 411 16.40 -0.65 18.19
N VAL A 412 16.67 0.53 17.64
CA VAL A 412 17.99 1.15 17.63
C VAL A 412 17.82 2.65 17.88
N GLY A 413 18.85 3.31 18.39
CA GLY A 413 18.73 4.73 18.72
C GLY A 413 19.97 5.35 19.33
N LYS A 414 19.79 6.54 19.88
CA LYS A 414 20.78 7.25 20.69
C LYS A 414 20.15 7.71 22.00
N GLY A 415 20.95 7.71 23.06
CA GLY A 415 20.57 8.26 24.36
C GLY A 415 21.58 9.27 24.89
N THR A 416 21.12 10.31 25.58
CA THR A 416 22.00 11.26 26.31
C THR A 416 21.43 11.56 27.69
N THR A 417 22.29 11.62 28.70
CA THR A 417 21.87 12.01 30.06
C THR A 417 21.49 13.50 30.09
N ASP A 418 20.32 13.82 30.65
CA ASP A 418 19.69 15.16 30.56
C ASP A 418 20.53 16.26 31.24
N GLN A 419 21.23 15.91 32.32
CA GLN A 419 22.13 16.80 33.08
C GLN A 419 23.58 16.77 32.59
N GLY A 420 23.80 16.24 31.39
CA GLY A 420 25.12 15.95 30.86
C GLY A 420 25.71 14.67 31.45
N GLY A 421 26.74 14.14 30.78
CA GLY A 421 27.33 12.86 31.10
C GLY A 421 27.21 11.88 29.93
N ALA A 422 27.01 10.59 30.22
CA ALA A 422 27.12 9.55 29.21
C ALA A 422 26.17 9.74 28.01
N ALA A 423 26.73 9.55 26.82
CA ALA A 423 25.97 9.29 25.60
C ALA A 423 25.97 7.78 25.31
N TYR A 424 24.89 7.28 24.72
CA TYR A 424 24.67 5.85 24.49
C TYR A 424 24.28 5.58 23.04
N ASP A 425 24.85 4.56 22.43
CA ASP A 425 24.21 3.90 21.27
C ASP A 425 23.19 2.88 21.81
N LEU A 426 21.95 2.94 21.32
CA LEU A 426 20.86 2.07 21.78
C LEU A 426 20.66 0.89 20.83
N THR A 427 20.40 -0.26 21.42
CA THR A 427 19.87 -1.47 20.77
C THR A 427 18.74 -2.03 21.62
N GLY A 428 17.95 -2.97 21.12
CA GLY A 428 16.96 -3.64 21.94
C GLY A 428 15.90 -4.35 21.12
N THR A 429 14.86 -4.81 21.82
CA THR A 429 13.70 -5.47 21.22
C THR A 429 12.45 -4.63 21.40
N SER A 430 11.48 -4.88 20.52
CA SER A 430 10.15 -4.29 20.59
C SER A 430 9.08 -5.32 20.24
N THR A 431 7.90 -5.21 20.84
CA THR A 431 6.71 -5.97 20.43
C THR A 431 5.52 -5.05 20.23
N PHE A 432 4.64 -5.40 19.29
CA PHE A 432 3.37 -4.68 19.08
C PHE A 432 2.23 -5.65 18.84
N ASP A 433 1.11 -5.41 19.51
CA ASP A 433 -0.15 -6.09 19.29
C ASP A 433 -1.13 -5.10 18.68
N VAL A 434 -1.49 -5.32 17.42
CA VAL A 434 -2.39 -4.45 16.65
C VAL A 434 -3.75 -5.12 16.55
N ASN A 435 -4.81 -4.38 16.88
CA ASN A 435 -6.18 -4.75 16.60
C ASN A 435 -6.66 -3.90 15.42
N PHE A 436 -6.63 -4.48 14.22
CA PHE A 436 -7.00 -3.81 13.00
C PHE A 436 -8.49 -3.45 12.95
N GLY A 437 -9.35 -4.30 13.54
CA GLY A 437 -10.79 -4.06 13.59
C GLY A 437 -11.18 -2.91 14.53
N ALA A 438 -10.43 -2.73 15.62
CA ALA A 438 -10.65 -1.64 16.58
C ALA A 438 -9.83 -0.37 16.24
N ALA A 439 -8.95 -0.43 15.24
CA ALA A 439 -8.00 0.63 14.92
C ALA A 439 -7.12 1.05 16.13
N THR A 440 -6.70 0.08 16.93
CA THR A 440 -5.87 0.31 18.13
C THR A 440 -4.66 -0.61 18.17
N PHE A 441 -3.67 -0.23 18.97
CA PHE A 441 -2.51 -1.10 19.25
C PHE A 441 -1.90 -0.83 20.62
N THR A 442 -1.14 -1.80 21.10
CA THR A 442 -0.25 -1.70 22.27
C THR A 442 1.12 -2.25 21.91
N GLY A 443 2.13 -1.99 22.74
CA GLY A 443 3.44 -2.57 22.53
C GLY A 443 4.38 -2.43 23.71
N SER A 444 5.61 -2.90 23.53
CA SER A 444 6.70 -2.75 24.50
C SER A 444 8.01 -2.39 23.81
N LEU A 445 8.85 -1.63 24.52
CA LEU A 445 10.21 -1.26 24.12
C LEU A 445 11.18 -1.66 25.23
N HIS A 446 12.27 -2.34 24.88
CA HIS A 446 13.30 -2.79 25.83
C HIS A 446 14.69 -2.30 25.40
N PRO A 447 15.02 -1.00 25.61
CA PRO A 447 16.29 -0.46 25.20
C PRO A 447 17.45 -0.83 26.13
N VAL A 448 18.57 -1.15 25.48
CA VAL A 448 19.87 -1.41 26.08
C VAL A 448 20.87 -0.45 25.45
N GLY A 449 21.47 0.41 26.27
CA GLY A 449 22.47 1.38 25.83
C GLY A 449 23.89 0.88 26.04
N LYS A 450 24.76 1.17 25.08
CA LYS A 450 26.20 1.07 25.22
C LYS A 450 26.78 2.47 25.42
N ASP A 451 27.34 2.73 26.59
CA ASP A 451 28.00 3.99 26.92
C ASP A 451 29.18 4.22 25.96
N LEU A 452 29.21 5.37 25.31
CA LEU A 452 30.21 5.67 24.28
C LEU A 452 31.58 6.01 24.86
N SER A 453 31.66 6.43 26.13
CA SER A 453 32.90 6.77 26.82
C SER A 453 33.54 5.54 27.48
N THR A 454 32.73 4.68 28.12
CA THR A 454 33.22 3.52 28.89
C THR A 454 33.02 2.18 28.20
N LEU A 455 32.21 2.14 27.14
CA LEU A 455 31.74 0.92 26.46
C LEU A 455 30.92 -0.03 27.35
N ALA A 456 30.56 0.40 28.57
CA ALA A 456 29.72 -0.37 29.47
C ALA A 456 28.27 -0.42 28.96
N THR A 457 27.59 -1.52 29.26
CA THR A 457 26.19 -1.71 28.89
C THR A 457 25.27 -1.30 30.05
N ARG A 458 24.20 -0.56 29.73
CA ARG A 458 23.11 -0.20 30.63
C ARG A 458 21.78 -0.72 30.09
N ASP A 459 21.11 -1.55 30.86
CA ASP A 459 19.71 -1.91 30.61
C ASP A 459 18.81 -0.80 31.17
N PHE A 460 17.96 -0.20 30.32
CA PHE A 460 17.01 0.83 30.73
C PHE A 460 15.67 0.22 31.17
N GLY A 461 15.49 -1.09 31.05
CA GLY A 461 14.28 -1.80 31.42
C GLY A 461 13.22 -1.79 30.31
N ALA A 462 12.00 -2.11 30.72
CA ALA A 462 10.83 -2.25 29.83
C ALA A 462 9.94 -1.00 29.91
N TYR A 463 9.56 -0.47 28.76
CA TYR A 463 8.60 0.62 28.63
C TYR A 463 7.40 0.15 27.80
N SER A 464 6.22 0.62 28.18
CA SER A 464 4.99 0.26 27.48
C SER A 464 4.65 1.31 26.43
N VAL A 465 4.21 0.86 25.27
CA VAL A 465 3.54 1.68 24.26
C VAL A 465 2.04 1.55 24.50
N ALA A 466 1.42 2.64 24.97
CA ALA A 466 0.05 2.65 25.49
C ALA A 466 -0.83 3.67 24.78
N GLY A 467 -2.13 3.40 24.76
CA GLY A 467 -3.13 4.26 24.11
C GLY A 467 -2.92 4.38 22.60
N GLY A 468 -2.46 3.31 21.95
CA GLY A 468 -2.12 3.35 20.54
C GLY A 468 -3.34 3.45 19.64
N LEU A 469 -3.30 4.40 18.72
CA LEU A 469 -4.31 4.67 17.71
C LEU A 469 -3.75 4.41 16.31
N MET A 470 -4.56 3.78 15.46
CA MET A 470 -4.25 3.55 14.06
C MET A 470 -5.14 4.40 13.16
N ASP A 471 -4.52 5.17 12.27
CA ASP A 471 -5.22 5.92 11.23
C ASP A 471 -5.68 5.00 10.10
N ALA A 472 -6.64 5.45 9.29
CA ALA A 472 -7.21 4.64 8.19
C ALA A 472 -6.19 4.24 7.11
N ASP A 473 -5.09 4.98 6.99
CA ASP A 473 -3.95 4.70 6.10
C ASP A 473 -2.87 3.82 6.76
N GLY A 474 -3.11 3.34 7.98
CA GLY A 474 -2.18 2.51 8.73
C GLY A 474 -1.10 3.31 9.47
N GLY A 475 -1.21 4.64 9.55
CA GLY A 475 -0.41 5.46 10.46
C GLY A 475 -0.65 5.08 11.92
N LEU A 476 0.40 5.15 12.76
CA LEU A 476 0.35 4.71 14.16
C LEU A 476 0.85 5.84 15.08
N THR A 477 0.10 6.10 16.16
CA THR A 477 0.50 7.04 17.21
C THR A 477 0.21 6.48 18.59
N ALA A 478 1.13 6.66 19.53
CA ALA A 478 0.96 6.21 20.91
C ALA A 478 1.83 6.99 21.89
N ASN A 479 1.56 6.81 23.18
CA ASN A 479 2.42 7.28 24.25
C ASN A 479 3.38 6.17 24.69
N VAL A 480 4.60 6.56 25.08
CA VAL A 480 5.51 5.70 25.82
C VAL A 480 5.36 6.01 27.31
N VAL A 481 5.13 4.98 28.11
CA VAL A 481 4.87 5.09 29.55
C VAL A 481 5.72 4.14 30.37
N ASP A 482 5.93 4.49 31.65
CA ASP A 482 6.56 3.58 32.62
C ASP A 482 5.58 2.52 33.15
N LYS A 483 6.04 1.67 34.08
CA LYS A 483 5.24 0.63 34.72
C LYS A 483 4.07 1.16 35.57
N SER A 484 4.10 2.45 35.92
CA SER A 484 3.05 3.15 36.66
C SER A 484 2.14 3.96 35.74
N SER A 485 2.24 3.76 34.42
CA SER A 485 1.48 4.47 33.38
C SER A 485 1.74 5.98 33.32
N ASN A 486 2.87 6.45 33.84
CA ASN A 486 3.24 7.85 33.69
C ASN A 486 3.79 8.11 32.29
N TYR A 487 3.36 9.20 31.66
CA TYR A 487 3.82 9.63 30.35
C TYR A 487 5.31 10.00 30.34
N LEU A 488 6.08 9.37 29.46
CA LEU A 488 7.52 9.61 29.28
C LEU A 488 7.86 10.21 27.91
N GLY A 489 6.99 10.00 26.91
CA GLY A 489 7.23 10.41 25.54
C GLY A 489 6.30 9.72 24.55
N TYR A 490 6.74 9.56 23.32
CA TYR A 490 5.89 9.17 22.21
C TYR A 490 6.45 8.00 21.40
N PHE A 491 5.54 7.34 20.68
CA PHE A 491 5.84 6.46 19.55
C PHE A 491 5.02 6.88 18.34
N GLU A 492 5.66 6.92 17.17
CA GLU A 492 5.01 7.25 15.90
C GLU A 492 5.52 6.33 14.78
N GLY A 493 4.61 5.71 14.03
CA GLY A 493 4.99 4.75 13.00
C GLY A 493 3.92 4.54 11.95
N ALA A 494 4.05 3.45 11.20
CA ALA A 494 2.97 2.91 10.38
C ALA A 494 3.16 1.43 10.07
N LEU A 495 2.16 0.87 9.40
CA LEU A 495 2.18 -0.45 8.79
C LEU A 495 2.77 -0.39 7.37
N TYR A 496 3.55 -1.40 6.99
CA TYR A 496 4.23 -1.51 5.70
C TYR A 496 3.93 -2.84 5.00
N GLY A 497 3.89 -2.76 3.67
CA GLY A 497 3.71 -3.87 2.76
C GLY A 497 2.27 -4.38 2.64
N PRO A 498 1.99 -5.24 1.64
CA PRO A 498 0.67 -5.83 1.44
C PRO A 498 0.23 -6.63 2.67
N GLY A 499 -0.96 -6.35 3.20
CA GLY A 499 -1.52 -7.07 4.34
C GLY A 499 -0.93 -6.69 5.69
N ALA A 500 -0.28 -5.51 5.81
CA ALA A 500 0.38 -5.06 7.03
C ALA A 500 1.37 -6.11 7.58
N LYS A 501 2.30 -6.55 6.73
CA LYS A 501 3.27 -7.61 7.10
C LYS A 501 4.41 -7.10 7.98
N GLU A 502 4.66 -5.80 7.95
CA GLU A 502 5.77 -5.17 8.66
C GLU A 502 5.27 -3.91 9.37
N ILE A 503 5.91 -3.56 10.47
CA ILE A 503 5.68 -2.34 11.23
C ILE A 503 6.99 -1.57 11.32
N GLY A 504 6.91 -0.24 11.31
CA GLY A 504 8.09 0.58 11.53
C GLY A 504 7.72 1.96 12.05
N GLY A 505 8.56 2.52 12.91
CA GLY A 505 8.32 3.81 13.51
C GLY A 505 9.53 4.36 14.25
N THR A 506 9.27 5.39 15.04
CA THR A 506 10.25 6.11 15.84
C THR A 506 9.71 6.32 17.24
N PHE A 507 10.61 6.54 18.18
CA PHE A 507 10.28 6.86 19.56
C PHE A 507 11.16 7.99 20.06
N GLY A 508 10.64 8.76 21.01
CA GLY A 508 11.38 9.74 21.78
C GLY A 508 10.80 9.84 23.19
N PHE A 509 11.56 9.51 24.23
CA PHE A 509 11.08 9.53 25.61
C PHE A 509 12.20 9.63 26.64
N LYS A 510 11.85 10.01 27.88
CA LYS A 510 12.77 10.04 29.02
C LYS A 510 12.81 8.69 29.75
N SER A 511 13.98 8.23 30.16
CA SER A 511 14.13 6.94 30.86
C SER A 511 13.44 6.85 32.22
N GLY A 512 12.97 7.98 32.77
CA GLY A 512 12.23 8.08 34.02
C GLY A 512 11.47 9.41 34.13
N GLN A 513 10.57 9.50 35.12
CA GLN A 513 9.79 10.70 35.38
C GLN A 513 10.67 11.87 35.84
N TYR A 514 10.31 13.07 35.37
CA TYR A 514 10.93 14.32 35.83
C TYR A 514 10.31 14.73 37.17
N SER A 515 11.11 14.73 38.24
CA SER A 515 10.78 15.43 39.48
C SER A 515 11.96 16.33 39.85
N ALA A 516 11.73 17.64 39.86
CA ALA A 516 12.73 18.63 40.26
C ALA A 516 13.18 18.49 41.73
N TRP A 517 12.52 17.63 42.50
CA TRP A 517 12.74 17.41 43.92
C TRP A 517 13.29 16.00 44.24
N ASP A 518 13.54 15.17 43.22
CA ASP A 518 14.07 13.81 43.40
C ASP A 518 15.59 13.78 43.12
N PRO A 519 16.46 13.43 44.08
CA PRO A 519 17.91 13.29 43.83
C PRO A 519 18.27 12.20 42.80
N ALA A 520 17.35 11.30 42.39
CA ALA A 520 17.51 10.40 41.25
C ALA A 520 17.56 11.12 39.88
N TYR A 521 17.37 12.44 39.88
CA TYR A 521 17.46 13.35 38.73
C TYR A 521 18.74 13.22 37.89
N ALA A 522 19.87 12.88 38.51
CA ALA A 522 21.17 12.81 37.83
C ALA A 522 21.29 11.62 36.83
N GLY A 523 20.31 10.71 36.77
CA GLY A 523 20.36 9.50 35.93
C GLY A 523 19.37 9.44 34.76
N ILE A 524 18.51 10.46 34.58
CA ILE A 524 17.50 10.48 33.52
C ILE A 524 18.19 10.66 32.16
N THR A 525 17.87 9.77 31.24
CA THR A 525 18.42 9.76 29.88
C THR A 525 17.29 10.02 28.88
N ASN A 526 17.49 10.98 27.99
CA ASN A 526 16.64 11.18 26.83
C ASN A 526 16.99 10.11 25.80
N LEU A 527 16.01 9.30 25.38
CA LEU A 527 16.17 8.20 24.44
C LEU A 527 15.39 8.54 23.17
N SER A 528 16.04 8.44 22.01
CA SER A 528 15.42 8.65 20.69
C SER A 528 15.90 7.57 19.73
N GLY A 529 15.02 7.08 18.87
CA GLY A 529 15.38 5.98 17.97
C GLY A 529 14.32 5.57 16.98
N ALA A 530 14.62 4.49 16.27
CA ALA A 530 13.73 3.82 15.32
C ALA A 530 13.42 2.39 15.78
N VAL A 531 12.27 1.91 15.35
CA VAL A 531 11.78 0.55 15.57
C VAL A 531 11.34 -0.01 14.22
N VAL A 532 11.66 -1.27 13.97
CA VAL A 532 11.11 -2.03 12.86
C VAL A 532 10.79 -3.45 13.31
N GLY A 533 9.70 -4.01 12.81
CA GLY A 533 9.23 -5.33 13.20
C GLY A 533 8.49 -6.05 12.10
N LYS A 534 8.37 -7.36 12.26
CA LYS A 534 7.71 -8.27 11.34
C LYS A 534 6.60 -9.01 12.07
N ARG A 535 5.50 -9.21 11.36
CA ARG A 535 4.33 -9.93 11.86
C ARG A 535 4.57 -11.43 11.99
#